data_AF-B4D922-F1
#
_entry.id   AF-B4D922-F1
#
_cell.length_a   1.000
_cell.length_b   1.000
_cell.length_c   1.000
_cell.angle_alpha   90.00
_cell.angle_beta   90.00
_cell.angle_gamma   90.00
#
_symmetry.space_group_name_H-M   'P 1'
#
loop_
_entity.id
_entity.type
_entity.pdbx_description
1 polymer ?
#
loop_
_entity_poly.entity_id
_entity_poly.type
_entity_poly.pdbx_seq_one_letter_code
_entity_poly.pdbx_strand_id
1 'polypeptide(L)'
;MPDVHFYCVLCGTALQTSSESHYDLVKCPSCTRHVPVPRPAHGPGNVAAYPPVFPPEVLELLLKFQCTACGAVLHADARDEGREANCPECNSRTGIPRWSNVPASPLLAEFGDRSRHGSRRAPAGAVAPTLSVEEIEFLRGMETGNPEAAA
;
A
#
# COMPACT_ATOMS: atom_id res chain seq x y z
N MET A 1 -8.38 4.61 -26.93
CA MET A 1 -7.74 3.57 -26.10
C MET A 1 -7.26 4.27 -24.84
N PRO A 2 -7.58 3.80 -23.62
CA PRO A 2 -7.12 4.49 -22.42
C PRO A 2 -5.63 4.20 -22.18
N ASP A 3 -4.83 5.26 -22.18
CA ASP A 3 -3.44 5.23 -21.72
C ASP A 3 -3.40 5.19 -20.19
N VAL A 4 -2.64 4.25 -19.63
CA VAL A 4 -2.40 4.17 -18.19
C VAL A 4 -1.04 4.78 -17.89
N HIS A 5 -1.03 5.83 -17.06
CA HIS A 5 0.18 6.47 -16.55
C HIS A 5 0.44 6.03 -15.12
N PHE A 6 1.67 5.64 -14.82
CA PHE A 6 2.07 5.16 -13.49
C PHE A 6 3.59 5.27 -13.30
N TYR A 7 4.09 4.90 -12.12
CA TYR A 7 5.52 4.95 -11.81
C TYR A 7 6.08 3.54 -11.61
N CYS A 8 7.35 3.34 -12.00
CA CYS A 8 8.09 2.13 -11.67
C CYS A 8 8.19 2.01 -10.14
N VAL A 9 7.64 0.94 -9.56
CA VAL A 9 7.70 0.70 -8.10
C VAL A 9 9.11 0.43 -7.58
N LEU A 10 10.09 0.23 -8.47
CA LEU A 10 11.47 -0.07 -8.12
C LEU A 10 12.41 1.14 -8.24
N CYS A 11 12.18 2.03 -9.22
CA CYS A 11 13.07 3.18 -9.48
C CYS A 11 12.36 4.52 -9.68
N GLY A 12 11.03 4.58 -9.57
CA GLY A 12 10.26 5.83 -9.66
C GLY A 12 10.11 6.43 -11.06
N THR A 13 10.67 5.84 -12.10
CA THR A 13 10.50 6.33 -13.48
C THR A 13 9.04 6.32 -13.90
N ALA A 14 8.56 7.40 -14.53
CA ALA A 14 7.22 7.49 -15.11
C ALA A 14 7.08 6.57 -16.33
N LEU A 15 5.98 5.83 -16.39
CA LEU A 15 5.67 4.81 -17.39
C LEU A 15 4.29 5.09 -17.99
N GLN A 16 4.15 4.79 -19.27
CA GLN A 16 2.88 4.83 -20.00
C GLN A 16 2.73 3.54 -20.81
N THR A 17 1.56 2.92 -20.72
CA THR A 17 1.22 1.71 -21.50
C THR A 17 -0.25 1.71 -21.88
N SER A 18 -0.59 0.98 -22.95
CA SER A 18 -1.98 0.66 -23.26
C SER A 18 -2.55 -0.31 -22.22
N SER A 19 -3.84 -0.17 -21.92
CA SER A 19 -4.59 -1.07 -21.02
C SER A 19 -4.66 -2.53 -21.49
N GLU A 20 -4.22 -2.83 -22.72
CA GLU A 20 -4.25 -4.16 -23.35
C GLU A 20 -2.90 -4.89 -23.31
N SER A 21 -1.92 -4.41 -22.53
CA SER A 21 -0.65 -5.13 -22.40
C SER A 21 -0.89 -6.58 -21.95
N HIS A 22 -0.54 -7.53 -22.82
CA HIS A 22 -0.86 -8.97 -22.71
C HIS A 22 -0.39 -9.67 -21.42
N TYR A 23 0.49 -9.03 -20.63
CA TYR A 23 1.22 -9.70 -19.54
C TYR A 23 1.11 -9.03 -18.17
N ASP A 24 0.23 -8.04 -17.98
CA ASP A 24 0.13 -7.26 -16.72
C ASP A 24 1.42 -6.59 -16.26
N LEU A 25 2.45 -6.61 -17.10
CA LEU A 25 3.79 -6.19 -16.81
C LEU A 25 4.31 -5.36 -17.97
N VAL A 26 4.95 -4.24 -17.66
CA VAL A 26 5.73 -3.46 -18.62
C VAL A 26 7.20 -3.48 -18.21
N LYS A 27 8.10 -3.53 -19.18
CA LYS A 27 9.53 -3.35 -18.91
C LYS A 27 9.84 -1.86 -18.72
N CYS A 28 10.36 -1.49 -17.55
CA CYS A 28 10.80 -0.13 -17.28
C CYS A 28 12.04 0.21 -18.14
N PRO A 29 12.06 1.33 -18.90
CA PRO A 29 13.20 1.68 -19.74
C PRO A 29 14.44 2.11 -18.93
N SER A 30 14.24 2.60 -17.70
CA SER A 30 15.34 3.06 -16.85
C SER A 30 16.04 1.92 -16.10
N CYS A 31 15.29 1.08 -15.38
CA CYS A 31 15.87 0.02 -14.56
C CYS A 31 15.79 -1.38 -15.19
N THR A 32 15.18 -1.49 -16.38
CA THR A 32 15.02 -2.74 -17.17
C THR A 32 14.19 -3.85 -16.52
N ARG A 33 13.63 -3.61 -15.32
CA ARG A 33 12.79 -4.55 -14.59
C ARG A 33 11.36 -4.56 -15.14
N HIS A 34 10.70 -5.70 -15.02
CA HIS A 34 9.27 -5.83 -15.30
C HIS A 34 8.48 -5.30 -14.10
N VAL A 35 7.53 -4.41 -14.36
CA VAL A 35 6.73 -3.69 -13.36
C VAL A 35 5.25 -3.97 -13.61
N PRO A 36 4.44 -4.27 -12.57
CA PRO A 36 3.01 -4.45 -12.72
C PRO A 36 2.34 -3.18 -13.24
N VAL A 37 1.53 -3.33 -14.29
CA VAL A 37 0.66 -2.28 -14.81
C VAL A 37 -0.55 -2.17 -13.89
N PRO A 38 -0.82 -1.00 -13.29
CA PRO A 38 -2.02 -0.81 -12.49
C PRO A 38 -3.27 -0.99 -13.37
N ARG A 39 -4.09 -2.02 -13.11
CA ARG A 39 -5.41 -2.13 -13.75
C ARG A 39 -6.43 -1.43 -12.88
N PRO A 40 -7.19 -0.45 -13.41
CA PRO A 40 -8.48 -0.11 -12.83
C PRO A 40 -9.31 -1.39 -12.84
N ALA A 41 -9.70 -1.88 -11.67
CA ALA A 41 -10.54 -3.06 -11.59
C ALA A 41 -11.92 -2.73 -12.19
N HIS A 42 -12.11 -3.11 -13.46
CA HIS A 42 -13.38 -2.98 -14.14
C HIS A 42 -14.30 -4.12 -13.69
N GLY A 43 -14.89 -3.94 -12.50
CA GLY A 43 -15.96 -4.80 -11.99
C GLY A 43 -16.75 -4.05 -10.90
N PRO A 44 -18.09 -4.23 -10.83
CA PRO A 44 -18.86 -3.69 -9.72
C PRO A 44 -18.37 -4.33 -8.43
N GLY A 45 -17.76 -3.53 -7.54
CA GLY A 45 -17.36 -3.95 -6.21
C GLY A 45 -15.87 -4.26 -6.01
N ASN A 46 -15.01 -4.06 -7.01
CA ASN A 46 -13.56 -4.14 -6.77
C ASN A 46 -12.93 -2.80 -7.14
N VAL A 47 -12.82 -1.91 -6.16
CA VAL A 47 -12.02 -0.69 -6.31
C VAL A 47 -10.61 -1.13 -5.92
N ALA A 48 -9.75 -1.40 -6.91
CA ALA A 48 -8.33 -1.56 -6.67
C ALA A 48 -7.81 -0.21 -6.14
N ALA A 49 -7.92 -0.03 -4.83
CA ALA A 49 -7.38 1.09 -4.09
C ALA A 49 -5.86 0.91 -4.09
N TYR A 50 -5.21 1.32 -5.16
CA TYR A 50 -3.78 1.54 -5.10
C TYR A 50 -3.57 2.59 -4.01
N PRO A 51 -2.81 2.28 -2.93
CA PRO A 51 -2.47 3.30 -1.97
C PRO A 51 -1.74 4.42 -2.72
N PRO A 52 -1.98 5.70 -2.39
CA PRO A 52 -1.23 6.79 -3.00
C PRO A 52 0.27 6.56 -2.71
N VAL A 53 1.03 6.27 -3.76
CA VAL A 53 2.49 6.13 -3.67
C VAL A 53 3.07 7.52 -3.89
N PHE A 54 3.56 8.13 -2.81
CA PHE A 54 4.37 9.33 -2.89
C PHE A 54 5.83 8.94 -3.16
N PRO A 55 6.57 9.64 -4.03
CA PRO A 55 8.01 9.41 -4.19
C PRO A 55 8.71 9.51 -2.83
N PRO A 56 9.67 8.62 -2.50
CA PRO A 56 10.33 8.61 -1.19
C PRO A 56 11.10 9.92 -0.89
N GLU A 57 11.42 10.71 -1.92
CA GLU A 57 12.03 12.03 -1.79
C GLU A 57 11.06 13.10 -1.26
N VAL A 58 9.75 12.85 -1.32
CA VAL A 58 8.71 13.76 -0.82
C VAL A 58 8.48 13.49 0.67
N LEU A 59 9.21 14.22 1.50
CA LEU A 59 9.17 14.08 2.95
C LEU A 59 7.91 14.68 3.59
N GLU A 60 7.26 15.65 2.93
CA GLU A 60 6.06 16.36 3.40
C GLU A 60 5.26 16.91 2.22
N LEU A 61 3.93 16.80 2.28
CA LEU A 61 3.00 17.52 1.41
C LEU A 61 2.07 18.33 2.33
N LEU A 62 2.15 19.65 2.32
CA LEU A 62 1.36 20.47 3.24
C LEU A 62 -0.01 20.83 2.66
N LEU A 63 -1.08 20.41 3.33
CA LEU A 63 -2.45 20.80 3.04
C LEU A 63 -2.86 21.98 3.93
N LYS A 64 -3.45 23.03 3.33
CA LYS A 64 -4.02 24.18 4.05
C LYS A 64 -5.55 24.12 3.99
N PHE A 65 -6.21 24.09 5.15
CA PHE A 65 -7.67 23.96 5.24
C PHE A 65 -8.23 24.71 6.45
N GLN A 66 -9.55 24.89 6.53
CA GLN A 66 -10.18 25.60 7.64
C GLN A 66 -10.78 24.62 8.66
N CYS A 67 -10.63 24.92 9.94
CA CYS A 67 -11.35 24.24 11.00
C CYS A 67 -12.85 24.45 10.83
N THR A 68 -13.60 23.36 10.81
CA THR A 68 -15.07 23.38 10.66
C THR A 68 -15.80 24.00 11.86
N ALA A 69 -15.16 24.12 13.02
CA ALA A 69 -15.76 24.66 14.24
C ALA A 69 -15.51 26.17 14.42
N CYS A 70 -14.27 26.63 14.23
CA CYS A 70 -13.89 28.03 14.52
C CYS A 70 -13.39 28.81 13.29
N GLY A 71 -13.24 28.18 12.13
CA GLY A 71 -12.76 28.83 10.91
C GLY A 71 -11.25 29.11 10.86
N ALA A 72 -10.50 28.74 11.91
CA ALA A 72 -9.05 28.89 11.93
C ALA A 72 -8.40 28.11 10.78
N VAL A 73 -7.35 28.69 10.19
CA VAL A 73 -6.57 28.05 9.13
C VAL A 73 -5.60 27.05 9.74
N LEU A 74 -5.71 25.80 9.32
CA LEU A 74 -4.90 24.67 9.75
C LEU A 74 -3.99 24.20 8.63
N HIS A 75 -2.89 23.59 9.04
CA HIS A 75 -1.99 22.87 8.17
C HIS A 75 -1.86 21.43 8.65
N ALA A 76 -1.89 20.49 7.71
CA ALA A 76 -1.63 19.08 8.00
C ALA A 76 -0.87 18.45 6.83
N ASP A 77 -0.17 17.35 7.09
CA ASP A 77 0.38 16.56 6.02
C ASP A 77 -0.76 15.94 5.20
N ALA A 78 -0.69 16.07 3.89
CA ALA A 78 -1.68 15.56 2.97
C ALA A 78 -1.76 14.01 3.04
N ARG A 79 -0.69 13.34 3.49
CA ARG A 79 -0.67 11.90 3.77
C ARG A 79 -1.57 11.49 4.95
N ASP A 80 -1.95 12.43 5.81
CA ASP A 80 -2.90 12.21 6.90
C ASP A 80 -4.36 12.47 6.48
N GLU A 81 -4.64 12.58 5.19
CA GLU A 81 -6.00 12.78 4.69
C GLU A 81 -7.02 11.77 5.24
N GLY A 82 -8.23 12.27 5.51
CA GLY A 82 -9.30 11.47 6.11
C GLY A 82 -9.10 11.11 7.58
N ARG A 83 -7.98 11.47 8.21
CA ARG A 83 -7.80 11.38 9.67
C ARG A 83 -8.40 12.58 10.38
N GLU A 84 -8.59 12.48 11.69
CA GLU A 84 -8.97 13.60 12.54
C GLU A 84 -7.75 14.29 13.13
N ALA A 85 -7.77 15.63 13.17
CA ALA A 85 -6.81 16.45 13.87
C ALA A 85 -7.51 17.35 14.89
N ASN A 86 -6.83 17.68 15.99
CA ASN A 86 -7.33 18.67 16.94
C ASN A 86 -6.94 20.07 16.47
N CYS A 87 -7.90 20.98 16.43
CA CYS A 87 -7.63 22.38 16.15
C CYS A 87 -6.85 23.01 17.32
N PRO A 88 -5.67 23.63 17.11
CA PRO A 88 -4.91 24.28 18.17
C PRO A 88 -5.62 25.51 18.77
N GLU A 89 -6.53 26.15 18.01
CA GLU A 89 -7.23 27.37 18.44
C GLU A 89 -8.45 27.08 19.31
N CYS A 90 -9.27 26.09 18.96
CA CYS A 90 -10.53 25.80 19.68
C CYS A 90 -10.59 24.39 20.28
N ASN A 91 -9.54 23.59 20.11
CA ASN A 91 -9.43 22.20 20.56
C ASN A 91 -10.53 21.25 20.03
N SER A 92 -11.32 21.69 19.04
CA SER A 92 -12.32 20.84 18.39
C SER A 92 -11.64 19.86 17.44
N ARG A 93 -12.19 18.65 17.36
CA ARG A 93 -11.81 17.66 16.35
C ARG A 93 -12.31 18.11 14.98
N THR A 94 -11.44 18.06 13.99
CA THR A 94 -11.77 18.38 12.60
C THR A 94 -11.11 17.37 11.67
N GLY A 95 -11.83 16.96 10.62
CA GLY A 95 -11.31 16.00 9.65
C GLY A 95 -10.33 16.68 8.70
N ILE A 96 -9.19 16.05 8.46
CA ILE A 96 -8.26 16.44 7.40
C ILE A 96 -8.94 16.09 6.06
N PRO A 97 -9.15 17.07 5.15
CA PRO A 97 -9.82 16.82 3.89
C PRO A 97 -9.13 15.73 3.05
N ARG A 98 -9.94 14.92 2.36
CA ARG A 98 -9.45 14.01 1.33
C ARG A 98 -9.12 14.78 0.07
N TRP A 99 -7.88 14.71 -0.36
CA TRP A 99 -7.39 15.42 -1.55
C TRP A 99 -6.94 14.46 -2.65
N SER A 100 -6.61 13.21 -2.31
CA SER A 100 -6.10 12.23 -3.27
C SER A 100 -7.15 11.71 -4.27
N ASN A 101 -8.42 12.11 -4.15
CA ASN A 101 -9.56 11.54 -4.87
C ASN A 101 -9.69 10.01 -4.75
N VAL A 102 -8.94 9.37 -3.83
CA VAL A 102 -9.07 7.94 -3.52
C VAL A 102 -10.29 7.76 -2.63
N PRO A 103 -11.30 6.95 -3.05
CA PRO A 103 -12.46 6.69 -2.22
C PRO A 103 -12.03 6.05 -0.90
N ALA A 104 -12.69 6.42 0.19
CA ALA A 104 -12.38 5.90 1.52
C ALA A 104 -12.53 4.37 1.54
N SER A 105 -11.41 3.63 1.52
CA SER A 105 -11.45 2.18 1.77
C SER A 105 -11.91 1.97 3.22
N PRO A 106 -13.04 1.26 3.45
CA PRO A 106 -13.54 0.98 4.80
C PRO A 106 -12.52 0.21 5.67
N LEU A 107 -11.56 -0.48 5.04
CA LEU A 107 -10.61 -1.39 5.69
C LEU A 107 -9.45 -0.69 6.42
N LEU A 108 -9.14 0.58 6.14
CA LEU A 108 -8.02 1.29 6.79
C LEU A 108 -8.43 2.05 8.06
N ALA A 109 -9.73 2.25 8.30
CA ALA A 109 -10.24 2.94 9.48
C ALA A 109 -10.04 2.15 10.78
N GLU A 110 -9.94 0.82 10.72
CA GLU A 110 -9.91 -0.04 11.91
C GLU A 110 -8.51 -0.24 12.53
N PHE A 111 -7.44 0.16 11.85
CA PHE A 111 -6.07 -0.06 12.35
C PHE A 111 -5.51 1.11 13.18
N GLY A 112 -6.18 2.27 13.21
CA GLY A 112 -5.72 3.47 13.93
C GLY A 112 -6.07 3.52 15.42
N ASP A 113 -6.99 2.68 15.91
CA ASP A 113 -7.60 2.84 17.25
C ASP A 113 -7.28 1.70 18.23
N ARG A 114 -6.20 0.93 18.01
CA ARG A 114 -5.81 -0.17 18.92
C ARG A 114 -4.57 0.11 19.78
N SER A 115 -4.01 1.32 19.72
CA SER A 115 -2.77 1.62 20.46
C SER A 115 -2.95 2.12 21.89
N ARG A 116 -4.16 2.05 22.49
CA ARG A 116 -4.35 2.53 23.88
C ARG A 116 -5.00 1.60 24.88
N HIS A 117 -5.51 0.42 24.52
CA HIS A 117 -6.15 -0.45 25.53
C HIS A 117 -5.64 -1.89 25.47
N GLY A 118 -4.81 -2.24 26.47
CA GLY A 118 -4.70 -3.60 26.98
C GLY A 118 -3.47 -4.38 26.54
N SER A 119 -2.52 -4.50 27.46
CA SER A 119 -1.59 -5.64 27.56
C SER A 119 -2.37 -6.96 27.43
N ARG A 120 -2.47 -7.52 26.22
CA ARG A 120 -2.92 -8.89 26.03
C ARG A 120 -1.74 -9.80 26.37
N ARG A 121 -1.83 -10.48 27.50
CA ARG A 121 -1.09 -11.72 27.75
C ARG A 121 -1.26 -12.62 26.52
N ALA A 122 -0.15 -13.07 25.95
CA ALA A 122 -0.17 -14.13 24.95
C ALA A 122 -0.91 -15.35 25.52
N PRO A 123 -1.85 -15.98 24.80
CA PRO A 123 -2.35 -17.28 25.21
C PRO A 123 -1.19 -18.29 25.11
N ALA A 124 -0.83 -18.88 26.25
CA ALA A 124 0.05 -20.04 26.30
C ALA A 124 -0.65 -21.19 25.56
N GLY A 125 -0.18 -21.53 24.37
CA GLY A 125 -0.78 -22.62 23.58
C GLY A 125 -0.72 -22.46 22.06
N ALA A 126 -0.10 -21.41 21.51
CA ALA A 126 0.19 -21.40 20.08
C ALA A 126 1.33 -22.40 19.79
N VAL A 127 0.97 -23.63 19.46
CA VAL A 127 1.89 -24.62 18.89
C VAL A 127 2.35 -24.05 17.56
N ALA A 128 3.63 -23.69 17.47
CA ALA A 128 4.24 -23.35 16.19
C ALA A 128 4.04 -24.53 15.23
N PRO A 129 3.65 -24.32 13.97
CA PRO A 129 3.58 -25.41 13.01
C PRO A 129 4.99 -25.93 12.77
N THR A 130 5.34 -27.03 13.44
CA THR A 130 6.53 -27.81 13.16
C THR A 130 6.23 -28.66 11.95
N LEU A 131 6.94 -28.41 10.86
CA LEU A 131 6.92 -29.28 9.68
C LEU A 131 7.31 -30.70 10.10
N SER A 132 6.62 -31.68 9.54
CA SER A 132 6.96 -33.08 9.70
C SER A 132 8.33 -33.40 9.10
N VAL A 133 8.94 -34.50 9.54
CA VAL A 133 10.24 -34.95 9.01
C VAL A 133 10.19 -35.16 7.50
N GLU A 134 9.06 -35.65 6.98
CA GLU A 134 8.83 -35.87 5.54
C GLU A 134 8.79 -34.56 4.74
N GLU A 135 8.15 -33.52 5.28
CA GLU A 135 8.14 -32.19 4.65
C GLU A 135 9.53 -31.54 4.65
N ILE A 136 10.32 -31.78 5.70
CA ILE A 136 11.70 -31.31 5.79
C ILE A 136 12.59 -32.03 4.77
N GLU A 137 12.43 -33.34 4.57
CA GLU A 137 13.17 -34.11 3.56
C GLU A 137 12.78 -33.71 2.14
N PHE A 138 11.50 -33.48 1.88
CA PHE A 138 11.02 -33.01 0.56
C PHE A 138 11.65 -31.67 0.16
N LEU A 139 11.71 -30.72 1.10
CA LEU A 139 12.33 -29.42 0.85
C LEU A 139 13.83 -29.52 0.58
N ARG A 140 14.54 -30.41 1.29
CA ARG A 140 15.97 -30.67 1.08
C ARG A 140 16.25 -31.37 -0.26
N GLY A 141 15.36 -32.24 -0.71
CA GLY A 141 15.47 -32.95 -2.00
C GLY A 141 15.39 -32.03 -3.22
N MET A 142 14.69 -30.90 -3.11
CA MET A 142 14.61 -29.89 -4.18
C MET A 142 15.88 -29.04 -4.32
N GLU A 143 16.75 -28.99 -3.30
CA GLU A 143 18.00 -28.23 -3.34
C GLU A 143 19.13 -28.98 -4.06
N THR A 144 19.01 -30.31 -4.22
CA THR A 144 19.97 -31.16 -4.92
C THR A 144 19.54 -31.48 -6.35
N GLY A 145 19.33 -30.45 -7.17
CA GLY A 145 19.37 -30.62 -8.61
C GLY A 145 20.82 -30.71 -9.08
N ASN A 146 21.37 -31.92 -9.26
CA ASN A 146 22.57 -32.12 -10.07
C ASN A 146 22.19 -32.74 -11.42
N PRO A 147 22.23 -31.99 -12.54
CA PRO A 147 22.08 -32.55 -13.87
C PRO A 147 23.45 -32.99 -14.39
N GLU A 148 23.97 -34.14 -13.94
CA GLU A 148 25.14 -34.75 -14.57
C GLU A 148 25.17 -36.28 -14.37
N ALA A 149 24.70 -37.01 -15.39
CA ALA A 149 25.07 -38.39 -15.75
C ALA A 149 24.35 -38.77 -17.06
N ALA A 150 25.07 -38.66 -18.19
CA ALA A 150 25.53 -39.78 -19.04
C ALA A 150 24.40 -40.38 -19.93
N ALA A 151 24.41 -40.18 -21.26
CA ALA A 151 25.38 -40.66 -22.25
C ALA A 151 25.51 -42.19 -22.28
#